data_AF-F5SW33-F1
#
_entry.id   AF-F5SW33-F1
#
_cell.length_a   1.000
_cell.length_b   1.000
_cell.length_c   1.000
_cell.angle_alpha   90.00
_cell.angle_beta   90.00
_cell.angle_gamma   90.00
#
_symmetry.space_group_name_H-M   'P 1'
#
loop_
_entity.id
_entity.type
_entity.pdbx_description
1 polymer ?
#
loop_
_entity_poly.entity_id
_entity_poly.type
_entity_poly.pdbx_seq_one_letter_code
_entity_poly.pdbx_strand_id
1 'polypeptide(L)'
;MSKKKKVTDGKQGLVVGTTPDRYRLVDNRLMKPVCHQSYEGDALKGSMLIQDIDKVSLNKKSNITYFVPNNIALLLSVSDKSLQEAKKIHSKYFSNKEIELDLAKMTGDRKEMMDNASSLVCDFLESIQTSIVFGYTALEAFVNLSIPDNYEYTAEKNSKGISEIYDKKAIERWLPLRTKVKSILTGIYNTNKIDSQKWWGNFLNLESYRNEIIHQKSISHTEFYKVYFKPSIFSVCRSPVELITFFHDSHAEENKTNPLWPWLEGLETLPINREYDSSKFEVIGNMYEGIKK
;
A
#
# COMPACT_ATOMS: atom_id res chain seq x y z
N MET A 1 49.22 8.38 -6.42
CA MET A 1 48.05 8.40 -5.52
C MET A 1 46.79 8.23 -6.35
N SER A 2 46.23 7.02 -6.39
CA SER A 2 45.05 6.70 -7.21
C SER A 2 43.79 7.32 -6.60
N LYS A 3 43.12 8.18 -7.36
CA LYS A 3 41.81 8.74 -6.98
C LYS A 3 40.81 7.58 -6.92
N LYS A 4 40.31 7.25 -5.73
CA LYS A 4 39.14 6.40 -5.58
C LYS A 4 38.01 6.99 -6.42
N LYS A 5 37.64 6.31 -7.50
CA LYS A 5 36.39 6.58 -8.22
C LYS A 5 35.28 6.51 -7.19
N LYS A 6 34.58 7.63 -6.98
CA LYS A 6 33.28 7.64 -6.30
C LYS A 6 32.41 6.67 -7.11
N VAL A 7 32.10 5.50 -6.54
CA VAL A 7 31.09 4.60 -7.10
C VAL A 7 29.83 5.45 -7.23
N THR A 8 29.38 5.61 -8.47
CA THR A 8 28.18 6.36 -8.81
C THR A 8 27.00 5.82 -8.00
N ASP A 9 26.15 6.74 -7.57
CA ASP A 9 24.96 6.59 -6.72
C ASP A 9 23.85 5.77 -7.44
N GLY A 10 24.19 4.57 -7.89
CA GLY A 10 23.30 3.65 -8.57
C GLY A 10 22.61 2.74 -7.56
N LYS A 11 21.32 2.47 -7.78
CA LYS A 11 20.59 1.45 -7.01
C LYS A 11 21.29 0.10 -7.13
N GLN A 12 21.47 -0.57 -6.00
CA GLN A 12 22.03 -1.91 -5.95
C GLN A 12 20.89 -2.93 -6.00
N GLY A 13 21.12 -4.03 -6.74
CA GLY A 13 20.19 -5.13 -6.83
C GLY A 13 20.92 -6.47 -6.77
N LEU A 14 20.24 -7.47 -6.22
CA LEU A 14 20.71 -8.85 -6.19
C LEU A 14 20.01 -9.65 -7.30
N VAL A 15 20.77 -10.42 -8.07
CA VAL A 15 20.20 -11.41 -9.00
C VAL A 15 19.66 -12.58 -8.17
N VAL A 16 18.34 -12.66 -8.06
CA VAL A 16 17.63 -13.68 -7.26
C VAL A 16 17.10 -14.84 -8.10
N GLY A 17 17.31 -14.78 -9.42
CA GLY A 17 16.96 -15.84 -10.36
C GLY A 17 17.25 -15.44 -11.80
N THR A 18 17.02 -16.36 -12.72
CA THR A 18 17.12 -16.09 -14.17
C THR A 18 15.75 -15.90 -14.81
N THR A 19 14.68 -16.44 -14.22
CA THR A 19 13.33 -16.43 -14.79
C THR A 19 12.27 -16.26 -13.70
N PRO A 20 11.08 -15.71 -14.01
CA PRO A 20 10.02 -15.46 -13.03
C PRO A 20 9.41 -16.72 -12.40
N ASP A 21 9.34 -17.83 -13.14
CA ASP A 21 8.65 -19.08 -12.76
C ASP A 21 9.23 -19.76 -11.50
N ARG A 22 10.49 -19.46 -11.16
CA ARG A 22 11.17 -20.05 -10.00
C ARG A 22 11.25 -19.11 -8.80
N TYR A 23 10.72 -17.89 -8.92
CA TYR A 23 10.76 -16.94 -7.81
C TYR A 23 9.76 -17.36 -6.74
N ARG A 24 10.24 -17.48 -5.51
CA ARG A 24 9.40 -17.73 -4.34
C ARG A 24 9.20 -16.42 -3.59
N LEU A 25 7.95 -15.97 -3.48
CA LEU A 25 7.61 -14.86 -2.62
C LEU A 25 7.88 -15.23 -1.15
N VAL A 26 8.81 -14.51 -0.52
CA VAL A 26 9.18 -14.73 0.89
C VAL A 26 8.37 -13.83 1.82
N ASP A 27 8.12 -12.58 1.40
CA ASP A 27 7.37 -11.59 2.17
C ASP A 27 6.67 -10.64 1.19
N ASN A 28 5.35 -10.52 1.31
CA ASN A 28 4.51 -9.70 0.44
C ASN A 28 4.72 -8.18 0.65
N ARG A 29 5.50 -7.79 1.67
CA ARG A 29 5.84 -6.39 1.95
C ARG A 29 7.07 -5.91 1.20
N LEU A 30 7.76 -6.78 0.49
CA LEU A 30 8.93 -6.42 -0.31
C LEU A 30 8.53 -5.85 -1.67
N MET A 31 9.40 -5.02 -2.25
CA MET A 31 9.26 -4.67 -3.67
C MET A 31 9.31 -5.92 -4.55
N LYS A 32 8.55 -5.90 -5.65
CA LYS A 32 8.61 -6.96 -6.66
C LYS A 32 9.98 -6.93 -7.33
N PRO A 33 10.66 -8.07 -7.50
CA PRO A 33 11.81 -8.11 -8.37
C PRO A 33 11.40 -7.87 -9.83
N VAL A 34 12.30 -7.34 -10.63
CA VAL A 34 12.07 -7.05 -12.05
C VAL A 34 12.85 -8.02 -12.89
N CYS A 35 12.15 -8.71 -13.80
CA CYS A 35 12.79 -9.60 -14.76
C CYS A 35 13.24 -8.77 -15.97
N HIS A 36 14.54 -8.74 -16.23
CA HIS A 36 15.11 -8.14 -17.43
C HIS A 36 15.43 -9.22 -18.45
N GLN A 37 14.92 -9.09 -19.66
CA GLN A 37 15.07 -10.04 -20.74
C GLN A 37 15.65 -9.35 -21.99
N SER A 38 16.66 -9.98 -22.62
CA SER A 38 17.15 -9.58 -23.95
C SER A 38 16.75 -10.59 -25.00
N TYR A 39 16.38 -10.07 -26.17
CA TYR A 39 15.97 -10.86 -27.32
C TYR A 39 16.85 -10.52 -28.53
N GLU A 40 17.09 -11.51 -29.38
CA GLU A 40 17.66 -11.34 -30.73
C GLU A 40 16.70 -11.98 -31.72
N GLY A 41 15.96 -11.16 -32.46
CA GLY A 41 14.73 -11.60 -33.12
C GLY A 41 13.70 -12.07 -32.07
N ASP A 42 13.10 -13.25 -32.29
CA ASP A 42 12.15 -13.85 -31.35
C ASP A 42 12.82 -14.75 -30.28
N ALA A 43 14.15 -14.91 -30.32
CA ALA A 43 14.87 -15.79 -29.42
C ALA A 43 15.34 -15.05 -28.16
N LEU A 44 14.98 -15.58 -26.98
CA LEU A 44 15.50 -15.11 -25.69
C LEU A 44 17.00 -15.42 -25.58
N LYS A 45 17.82 -14.39 -25.39
CA LYS A 45 19.29 -14.50 -25.30
C LYS A 45 19.82 -14.40 -23.88
N GLY A 46 19.16 -13.63 -23.04
CA GLY A 46 19.56 -13.43 -21.65
C GLY A 46 18.36 -13.05 -20.80
N SER A 47 18.37 -13.50 -19.54
CA SER A 47 17.34 -13.15 -18.58
C SER A 47 17.93 -13.13 -17.18
N MET A 48 17.55 -12.11 -16.40
CA MET A 48 17.89 -12.02 -14.99
C MET A 48 16.74 -11.39 -14.20
N LEU A 49 16.52 -11.92 -13.01
CA LEU A 49 15.53 -11.42 -12.06
C LEU A 49 16.27 -10.65 -10.97
N ILE A 50 16.11 -9.33 -10.94
CA ILE A 50 16.80 -8.45 -10.01
C ILE A 50 15.84 -8.02 -8.91
N GLN A 51 16.28 -8.14 -7.66
CA GLN A 51 15.61 -7.58 -6.50
C GLN A 51 16.46 -6.46 -5.88
N ASP A 52 15.89 -5.27 -5.75
CA ASP A 52 16.57 -4.12 -5.14
C ASP A 52 16.98 -4.43 -3.69
N ILE A 53 18.21 -4.06 -3.34
CA ILE A 53 18.75 -4.15 -1.98
C ILE A 53 19.12 -2.76 -1.47
N ASP A 54 19.04 -2.58 -0.16
CA ASP A 54 19.51 -1.40 0.53
C ASP A 54 20.37 -1.78 1.74
N LYS A 55 21.17 -0.83 2.22
CA LYS A 55 22.11 -1.02 3.30
C LYS A 55 22.08 0.14 4.28
N VAL A 56 21.81 -0.18 5.54
CA VAL A 56 21.90 0.78 6.66
C VAL A 56 23.08 0.42 7.56
N SER A 57 23.86 1.44 7.94
CA SER A 57 24.91 1.30 8.94
C SER A 57 24.33 1.59 10.32
N LEU A 58 24.32 0.58 11.21
CA LEU A 58 23.92 0.79 12.60
C LEU A 58 25.05 1.43 13.39
N ASN A 59 26.28 1.05 13.08
CA ASN A 59 27.52 1.63 13.61
C ASN A 59 28.70 1.25 12.71
N LYS A 60 29.91 1.71 13.07
CA LYS A 60 31.15 1.48 12.29
C LYS A 60 31.44 0.01 11.96
N LYS A 61 30.93 -0.95 12.75
CA LYS A 61 31.21 -2.39 12.61
C LYS A 61 29.99 -3.20 12.17
N SER A 62 28.79 -2.62 12.19
CA SER A 62 27.54 -3.35 11.96
C SER A 62 26.72 -2.67 10.88
N ASN A 63 26.45 -3.42 9.81
CA ASN A 63 25.56 -3.00 8.74
C ASN A 63 24.45 -4.04 8.59
N ILE A 64 23.25 -3.57 8.25
CA ILE A 64 22.15 -4.43 7.80
C ILE A 64 22.02 -4.23 6.29
N THR A 65 21.99 -5.33 5.54
CA THR A 65 21.61 -5.34 4.13
C THR A 65 20.29 -6.10 4.02
N TYR A 66 19.34 -5.54 3.30
CA TYR A 66 17.97 -6.05 3.21
C TYR A 66 17.38 -5.78 1.83
N PHE A 67 16.36 -6.53 1.44
CA PHE A 67 15.59 -6.24 0.24
C PHE A 67 14.69 -5.03 0.47
N VAL A 68 14.61 -4.14 -0.51
CA VAL A 68 13.85 -2.89 -0.38
C VAL A 68 12.37 -3.19 -0.15
N PRO A 69 11.76 -2.67 0.93
CA PRO A 69 10.33 -2.84 1.17
C PRO A 69 9.50 -1.99 0.22
N ASN A 70 8.28 -2.46 -0.07
CA ASN A 70 7.26 -1.67 -0.74
C ASN A 70 6.47 -0.89 0.32
N ASN A 71 6.52 0.45 0.26
CA ASN A 71 5.84 1.29 1.26
C ASN A 71 4.32 1.10 1.27
N ILE A 72 3.68 0.92 0.11
CA ILE A 72 2.23 0.64 0.03
C ILE A 72 1.93 -0.66 0.78
N ALA A 73 2.72 -1.71 0.52
CA ALA A 73 2.53 -3.01 1.16
C ALA A 73 2.79 -2.96 2.68
N LEU A 74 3.78 -2.18 3.14
CA LEU A 74 4.00 -1.96 4.58
C LEU A 74 2.79 -1.27 5.23
N LEU A 75 2.26 -0.21 4.63
CA LEU A 75 1.10 0.52 5.13
C LEU A 75 -0.16 -0.38 5.15
N LEU A 76 -0.39 -1.16 4.09
CA LEU A 76 -1.46 -2.16 4.06
C LEU A 76 -1.27 -3.24 5.14
N SER A 77 -0.04 -3.69 5.38
CA SER A 77 0.25 -4.67 6.43
C SER A 77 -0.06 -4.14 7.83
N VAL A 78 0.25 -2.87 8.11
CA VAL A 78 -0.15 -2.22 9.38
C VAL A 78 -1.68 -2.17 9.47
N SER A 79 -2.33 -1.72 8.40
CA SER A 79 -3.79 -1.60 8.34
C SER A 79 -4.49 -2.94 8.60
N ASP A 80 -4.04 -4.03 7.96
CA ASP A 80 -4.61 -5.35 8.13
C ASP A 80 -4.34 -5.92 9.53
N LYS A 81 -3.11 -5.81 10.06
CA LYS A 81 -2.81 -6.27 11.42
C LYS A 81 -3.73 -5.64 12.46
N SER A 82 -3.91 -4.33 12.40
CA SER A 82 -4.84 -3.62 13.28
C SER A 82 -6.30 -4.04 13.06
N LEU A 83 -6.70 -4.26 11.80
CA LEU A 83 -8.04 -4.80 11.50
C LEU A 83 -8.26 -6.19 12.11
N GLN A 84 -7.26 -7.06 12.08
CA GLN A 84 -7.34 -8.39 12.69
C GLN A 84 -7.46 -8.30 14.21
N GLU A 85 -6.75 -7.39 14.87
CA GLU A 85 -6.91 -7.16 16.31
C GLU A 85 -8.31 -6.62 16.65
N ALA A 86 -8.83 -5.67 15.89
CA ALA A 86 -10.21 -5.18 16.07
C ALA A 86 -11.25 -6.32 15.92
N LYS A 87 -11.08 -7.20 14.92
CA LYS A 87 -11.94 -8.38 14.73
C LYS A 87 -11.84 -9.37 15.88
N LYS A 88 -10.64 -9.60 16.42
CA LYS A 88 -10.43 -10.46 17.60
C LYS A 88 -11.17 -9.89 18.81
N ILE A 89 -11.05 -8.58 19.08
CA ILE A 89 -11.76 -7.94 20.20
C ILE A 89 -13.27 -8.06 19.99
N HIS A 90 -13.77 -7.71 18.81
CA HIS A 90 -15.20 -7.76 18.50
C HIS A 90 -15.78 -9.17 18.65
N SER A 91 -15.11 -10.18 18.10
CA SER A 91 -15.58 -11.57 18.16
C SER A 91 -15.49 -12.17 19.56
N LYS A 92 -14.40 -11.90 20.29
CA LYS A 92 -14.17 -12.45 21.63
C LYS A 92 -15.04 -11.79 22.71
N TYR A 93 -15.26 -10.48 22.60
CA TYR A 93 -15.92 -9.68 23.64
C TYR A 93 -17.28 -9.14 23.20
N PHE A 94 -17.35 -8.33 22.16
CA PHE A 94 -18.59 -7.57 21.84
C PHE A 94 -19.72 -8.43 21.25
N SER A 95 -19.37 -9.49 20.52
CA SER A 95 -20.34 -10.45 19.97
C SER A 95 -20.62 -11.62 20.91
N ASN A 96 -19.88 -11.73 22.01
CA ASN A 96 -20.00 -12.84 22.94
C ASN A 96 -21.12 -12.58 23.94
N LYS A 97 -22.19 -13.38 23.86
CA LYS A 97 -23.39 -13.24 24.72
C LYS A 97 -23.14 -13.60 26.19
N GLU A 98 -22.03 -14.27 26.50
CA GLU A 98 -21.65 -14.59 27.88
C GLU A 98 -21.00 -13.40 28.60
N ILE A 99 -20.61 -12.36 27.86
CA ILE A 99 -19.92 -11.19 28.40
C ILE A 99 -20.90 -10.03 28.48
N GLU A 100 -21.20 -9.59 29.70
CA GLU A 100 -22.10 -8.46 29.93
C GLU A 100 -21.31 -7.14 29.95
N LEU A 101 -21.65 -6.25 29.03
CA LEU A 101 -21.04 -4.92 28.86
C LEU A 101 -22.05 -3.78 29.07
N ASP A 102 -23.33 -4.11 29.28
CA ASP A 102 -24.38 -3.17 29.63
C ASP A 102 -24.40 -2.93 31.14
N LEU A 103 -24.04 -1.72 31.56
CA LEU A 103 -24.01 -1.31 32.97
C LEU A 103 -25.30 -1.63 33.73
N ALA A 104 -26.47 -1.58 33.06
CA ALA A 104 -27.75 -1.85 33.69
C ALA A 104 -27.91 -3.34 34.08
N LYS A 105 -27.17 -4.24 33.42
CA LYS A 105 -27.23 -5.69 33.60
C LYS A 105 -26.03 -6.26 34.34
N MET A 106 -24.95 -5.48 34.50
CA MET A 106 -23.77 -5.87 35.26
C MET A 106 -24.11 -6.23 36.71
N THR A 107 -23.60 -7.38 37.14
CA THR A 107 -23.67 -7.86 38.53
C THR A 107 -22.25 -7.95 39.09
N GLY A 108 -22.03 -7.48 40.33
CA GLY A 108 -20.70 -7.39 40.95
C GLY A 108 -20.16 -5.95 41.05
N ASP A 109 -18.84 -5.79 41.07
CA ASP A 109 -18.19 -4.48 41.10
C ASP A 109 -18.33 -3.79 39.73
N ARG A 110 -19.40 -3.00 39.60
CA ARG A 110 -19.71 -2.28 38.36
C ARG A 110 -18.62 -1.31 37.94
N LYS A 111 -17.84 -0.75 38.87
CA LYS A 111 -16.79 0.19 38.53
C LYS A 111 -15.64 -0.54 37.85
N GLU A 112 -15.16 -1.62 38.45
CA GLU A 112 -14.09 -2.45 37.88
C GLU A 112 -14.51 -3.03 36.51
N MET A 113 -15.75 -3.52 36.40
CA MET A 113 -16.27 -4.01 35.12
C MET A 113 -16.33 -2.91 34.06
N MET A 114 -16.71 -1.69 34.44
CA MET A 114 -16.70 -0.55 33.52
C MET A 114 -15.30 -0.11 33.12
N ASP A 115 -14.33 -0.14 34.03
CA ASP A 115 -12.94 0.17 33.72
C ASP A 115 -12.39 -0.84 32.69
N ASN A 116 -12.66 -2.13 32.88
CA ASN A 116 -12.29 -3.19 31.93
C ASN A 116 -12.98 -3.04 30.57
N ALA A 117 -14.29 -2.78 30.55
CA ALA A 117 -15.04 -2.55 29.32
C ALA A 117 -14.52 -1.32 28.56
N SER A 118 -14.17 -0.25 29.28
CA SER A 118 -13.63 0.97 28.70
C SER A 118 -12.26 0.73 28.06
N SER A 119 -11.37 -0.02 28.72
CA SER A 119 -10.08 -0.40 28.15
C SER A 119 -10.25 -1.21 26.86
N LEU A 120 -11.14 -2.20 26.85
CA LEU A 120 -11.45 -3.00 25.65
C LEU A 120 -11.99 -2.14 24.50
N VAL A 121 -12.82 -1.15 24.81
CA VAL A 121 -13.33 -0.19 23.83
C VAL A 121 -12.19 0.66 23.28
N CYS A 122 -11.30 1.18 24.12
CA CYS A 122 -10.13 1.94 23.68
C CYS A 122 -9.26 1.12 22.70
N ASP A 123 -8.88 -0.10 23.07
CA ASP A 123 -8.07 -0.99 22.22
C ASP A 123 -8.73 -1.25 20.86
N PHE A 124 -10.06 -1.44 20.84
CA PHE A 124 -10.83 -1.62 19.62
C PHE A 124 -10.84 -0.36 18.76
N LEU A 125 -11.11 0.81 19.34
CA LEU A 125 -11.16 2.07 18.62
C LEU A 125 -9.78 2.42 18.05
N GLU A 126 -8.70 2.24 18.81
CA GLU A 126 -7.32 2.42 18.36
C GLU A 126 -7.01 1.53 17.16
N SER A 127 -7.42 0.26 17.23
CA SER A 127 -7.23 -0.71 16.14
C SER A 127 -7.97 -0.31 14.87
N ILE A 128 -9.24 0.13 14.98
CA ILE A 128 -10.01 0.61 13.83
C ILE A 128 -9.43 1.89 13.24
N GLN A 129 -9.10 2.88 14.08
CA GLN A 129 -8.52 4.15 13.62
C GLN A 129 -7.18 3.92 12.92
N THR A 130 -6.33 3.06 13.48
CA THR A 130 -5.06 2.67 12.86
C THR A 130 -5.30 2.03 11.49
N SER A 131 -6.26 1.11 11.39
CA SER A 131 -6.61 0.48 10.13
C SER A 131 -7.07 1.49 9.07
N ILE A 132 -7.93 2.43 9.45
CA ILE A 132 -8.45 3.50 8.57
C ILE A 132 -7.33 4.42 8.09
N VAL A 133 -6.52 4.95 9.01
CA VAL A 133 -5.47 5.92 8.68
C VAL A 133 -4.41 5.29 7.78
N PHE A 134 -3.91 4.10 8.13
CA PHE A 134 -2.88 3.43 7.34
C PHE A 134 -3.42 2.89 6.01
N GLY A 135 -4.67 2.41 5.98
CA GLY A 135 -5.33 1.96 4.77
C GLY A 135 -5.53 3.10 3.76
N TYR A 136 -6.01 4.26 4.22
CA TYR A 136 -6.13 5.45 3.38
C TYR A 136 -4.76 5.98 2.92
N THR A 137 -3.76 6.00 3.81
CA THR A 137 -2.39 6.43 3.47
C THR A 137 -1.76 5.52 2.42
N ALA A 138 -2.02 4.21 2.48
CA ALA A 138 -1.58 3.27 1.45
C ALA A 138 -2.17 3.61 0.08
N LEU A 139 -3.45 4.00 0.02
CA LEU A 139 -4.11 4.41 -1.21
C LEU A 139 -3.55 5.70 -1.79
N GLU A 140 -3.27 6.72 -0.96
CA GLU A 140 -2.60 7.94 -1.41
C GLU A 140 -1.23 7.63 -2.02
N ALA A 141 -0.43 6.80 -1.33
CA ALA A 141 0.87 6.38 -1.84
C ALA A 141 0.75 5.60 -3.15
N PHE A 142 -0.20 4.66 -3.23
CA PHE A 142 -0.49 3.88 -4.43
C PHE A 142 -0.85 4.78 -5.60
N VAL A 143 -1.79 5.69 -5.41
CA VAL A 143 -2.26 6.61 -6.45
C VAL A 143 -1.14 7.51 -6.94
N ASN A 144 -0.41 8.17 -6.04
CA ASN A 144 0.65 9.11 -6.42
C ASN A 144 1.78 8.40 -7.19
N LEU A 145 2.17 7.19 -6.76
CA LEU A 145 3.18 6.37 -7.45
C LEU A 145 2.69 5.78 -8.79
N SER A 146 1.38 5.74 -9.00
CA SER A 146 0.77 5.22 -10.23
C SER A 146 0.59 6.31 -11.30
N ILE A 147 0.76 7.58 -10.96
CA ILE A 147 0.65 8.69 -11.91
C ILE A 147 2.02 8.93 -12.59
N PRO A 148 2.11 8.86 -13.94
CA PRO A 148 3.34 9.18 -14.66
C PRO A 148 3.81 10.62 -14.45
N ASP A 149 5.12 10.85 -14.46
CA ASP A 149 5.71 12.18 -14.18
C ASP A 149 5.28 13.27 -15.17
N ASN A 150 5.00 12.89 -16.41
CA ASN A 150 4.56 13.78 -17.48
C ASN A 150 3.04 13.80 -17.69
N TYR A 151 2.27 13.24 -16.74
CA TYR A 151 0.81 13.24 -16.85
C TYR A 151 0.23 14.61 -16.46
N GLU A 152 -0.74 15.06 -17.26
CA GLU A 152 -1.52 16.27 -17.00
C GLU A 152 -3.01 15.93 -16.93
N TYR A 153 -3.70 16.51 -15.96
CA TYR A 153 -5.14 16.38 -15.79
C TYR A 153 -5.84 17.71 -16.07
N THR A 154 -6.77 17.71 -17.02
CA THR A 154 -7.66 18.86 -17.26
C THR A 154 -8.98 18.65 -16.53
N ALA A 155 -9.26 19.49 -15.54
CA ALA A 155 -10.52 19.46 -14.82
C ALA A 155 -11.69 19.95 -15.69
N GLU A 156 -12.90 19.48 -15.38
CA GLU A 156 -14.12 20.00 -15.98
C GLU A 156 -14.24 21.51 -15.75
N LYS A 157 -14.93 22.19 -16.68
CA LYS A 157 -15.12 23.64 -16.61
C LYS A 157 -15.82 24.01 -15.30
N ASN A 158 -15.23 24.94 -14.57
CA ASN A 158 -15.87 25.50 -13.40
C ASN A 158 -17.10 26.35 -13.80
N SER A 159 -17.82 26.89 -12.80
CA SER A 159 -18.99 27.74 -13.02
C SER A 159 -18.74 29.01 -13.85
N LYS A 160 -17.47 29.36 -14.08
CA LYS A 160 -17.04 30.49 -14.93
C LYS A 160 -16.58 30.04 -16.33
N GLY A 161 -16.75 28.77 -16.68
CA GLY A 161 -16.36 28.21 -17.98
C GLY A 161 -14.85 27.98 -18.15
N ILE A 162 -14.06 28.13 -17.09
CA ILE A 162 -12.59 27.98 -17.11
C ILE A 162 -12.24 26.54 -16.74
N SER A 163 -11.36 25.92 -17.53
CA SER A 163 -10.74 24.63 -17.22
C SER A 163 -9.37 24.86 -16.59
N GLU A 164 -9.07 24.08 -15.56
CA GLU A 164 -7.78 24.10 -14.87
C GLU A 164 -6.97 22.87 -15.28
N ILE A 165 -5.68 23.07 -15.54
CA ILE A 165 -4.74 22.00 -15.88
C ILE A 165 -3.84 21.76 -14.66
N TYR A 166 -3.76 20.51 -14.25
CA TYR A 166 -2.98 20.07 -13.10
C TYR A 166 -1.86 19.15 -13.58
N ASP A 167 -0.60 19.54 -13.33
CA ASP A 167 0.55 18.66 -13.45
C ASP A 167 0.57 17.61 -12.32
N LYS A 168 1.46 16.62 -12.39
CA LYS A 168 1.59 15.59 -11.34
C LYS A 168 1.71 16.18 -9.92
N LYS A 169 2.53 17.20 -9.71
CA LYS A 169 2.73 17.79 -8.38
C LYS A 169 1.46 18.46 -7.86
N ALA A 170 0.73 19.14 -8.74
CA ALA A 170 -0.54 19.77 -8.42
C ALA A 170 -1.62 18.71 -8.15
N ILE A 171 -1.67 17.63 -8.94
CA ILE A 171 -2.56 16.49 -8.70
C ILE A 171 -2.31 15.91 -7.30
N GLU A 172 -1.06 15.56 -6.98
CA GLU A 172 -0.68 14.92 -5.72
C GLU A 172 -1.08 15.77 -4.50
N ARG A 173 -0.93 17.10 -4.61
CA ARG A 173 -1.11 18.04 -3.49
C ARG A 173 -2.54 18.54 -3.31
N TRP A 174 -3.27 18.80 -4.40
CA TRP A 174 -4.50 19.59 -4.35
C TRP A 174 -5.76 18.81 -4.67
N LEU A 175 -5.66 17.72 -5.42
CA LEU A 175 -6.84 16.93 -5.77
C LEU A 175 -7.15 15.91 -4.68
N PRO A 176 -8.43 15.72 -4.32
CA PRO A 176 -8.82 14.70 -3.35
C PRO A 176 -8.60 13.30 -3.93
N LEU A 177 -8.31 12.32 -3.08
CA LEU A 177 -8.03 10.95 -3.49
C LEU A 177 -9.16 10.37 -4.33
N ARG A 178 -10.42 10.61 -3.94
CA ARG A 178 -11.58 10.21 -4.74
C ARG A 178 -11.49 10.65 -6.21
N THR A 179 -11.07 11.89 -6.49
CA THR A 179 -10.92 12.40 -7.86
C THR A 179 -9.75 11.72 -8.57
N LYS A 180 -8.62 11.58 -7.87
CA LYS A 180 -7.44 10.89 -8.42
C LYS A 180 -7.79 9.45 -8.83
N VAL A 181 -8.51 8.73 -7.97
CA VAL A 181 -8.93 7.35 -8.24
C VAL A 181 -9.97 7.30 -9.36
N LYS A 182 -11.06 8.07 -9.26
CA LYS A 182 -12.22 7.96 -10.15
C LYS A 182 -11.96 8.46 -11.57
N SER A 183 -11.18 9.53 -11.71
CA SER A 183 -11.04 10.22 -13.00
C SER A 183 -9.63 10.11 -13.57
N ILE A 184 -8.59 10.19 -12.74
CA ILE A 184 -7.21 10.22 -13.20
C ILE A 184 -6.69 8.80 -13.44
N LEU A 185 -6.70 7.94 -12.42
CA LEU A 185 -6.21 6.58 -12.56
C LEU A 185 -7.04 5.79 -13.57
N THR A 186 -8.37 5.85 -13.51
CA THR A 186 -9.22 5.19 -14.51
C THR A 186 -8.89 5.63 -15.94
N GLY A 187 -8.50 6.90 -16.15
CA GLY A 187 -8.06 7.42 -17.44
C GLY A 187 -6.66 6.96 -17.85
N ILE A 188 -5.69 6.99 -16.93
CA ILE A 188 -4.31 6.51 -17.17
C ILE A 188 -4.31 5.03 -17.54
N TYR A 189 -5.13 4.26 -16.85
CA TYR A 189 -5.19 2.81 -16.88
C TYR A 189 -6.37 2.29 -17.70
N ASN A 190 -7.09 3.17 -18.40
CA ASN A 190 -8.23 2.83 -19.27
C ASN A 190 -9.20 1.78 -18.67
N THR A 191 -9.56 1.93 -17.39
CA THR A 191 -10.38 0.95 -16.68
C THR A 191 -11.87 1.20 -16.85
N ASN A 192 -12.68 0.20 -16.50
CA ASN A 192 -14.12 0.40 -16.31
C ASN A 192 -14.42 1.44 -15.21
N LYS A 193 -15.68 1.88 -15.13
CA LYS A 193 -16.16 2.82 -14.12
C LYS A 193 -16.00 2.25 -12.70
N ILE A 194 -15.04 2.77 -11.95
CA ILE A 194 -14.72 2.31 -10.60
C ILE A 194 -15.82 2.62 -9.57
N ASP A 195 -16.64 3.65 -9.81
CA ASP A 195 -17.72 4.05 -8.91
C ASP A 195 -18.98 3.19 -9.01
N SER A 196 -18.99 2.22 -9.93
CA SER A 196 -20.02 1.17 -10.03
C SER A 196 -19.72 -0.05 -9.14
N GLN A 197 -18.52 -0.13 -8.55
CA GLN A 197 -18.10 -1.27 -7.75
C GLN A 197 -18.84 -1.32 -6.41
N LYS A 198 -19.23 -2.52 -5.96
CA LYS A 198 -19.99 -2.70 -4.70
C LYS A 198 -19.26 -2.13 -3.47
N TRP A 199 -17.92 -2.18 -3.48
CA TRP A 199 -17.08 -1.66 -2.40
C TRP A 199 -16.80 -0.16 -2.50
N TRP A 200 -17.24 0.54 -3.56
CA TRP A 200 -16.96 1.96 -3.75
C TRP A 200 -17.48 2.81 -2.58
N GLY A 201 -18.68 2.52 -2.07
CA GLY A 201 -19.23 3.19 -0.89
C GLY A 201 -18.38 3.01 0.36
N ASN A 202 -17.70 1.87 0.51
CA ASN A 202 -16.78 1.61 1.61
C ASN A 202 -15.53 2.51 1.51
N PHE A 203 -14.98 2.69 0.30
CA PHE A 203 -13.89 3.62 0.05
C PHE A 203 -14.28 5.08 0.37
N LEU A 204 -15.48 5.51 -0.01
CA LEU A 204 -15.96 6.85 0.33
C LEU A 204 -16.08 7.04 1.85
N ASN A 205 -16.56 6.03 2.56
CA ASN A 205 -16.61 6.04 4.03
C ASN A 205 -15.21 6.06 4.65
N LEU A 206 -14.24 5.32 4.08
CA LEU A 206 -12.85 5.34 4.54
C LEU A 206 -12.26 6.75 4.47
N GLU A 207 -12.45 7.46 3.35
CA GLU A 207 -12.03 8.85 3.17
C GLU A 207 -12.69 9.77 4.21
N SER A 208 -14.01 9.64 4.41
CA SER A 208 -14.75 10.41 5.41
C SER A 208 -14.22 10.18 6.83
N TYR A 209 -14.09 8.91 7.25
CA TYR A 209 -13.65 8.58 8.61
C TYR A 209 -12.20 8.99 8.85
N ARG A 210 -11.32 8.82 7.86
CA ARG A 210 -9.95 9.33 7.95
C ARG A 210 -9.93 10.85 8.16
N ASN A 211 -10.77 11.59 7.44
CA ASN A 211 -10.85 13.03 7.60
C ASN A 211 -11.37 13.43 8.99
N GLU A 212 -12.35 12.70 9.53
CA GLU A 212 -12.84 12.90 10.89
C GLU A 212 -11.75 12.64 11.94
N ILE A 213 -10.93 11.58 11.77
CA ILE A 213 -9.81 11.25 12.68
C ILE A 213 -8.74 12.34 12.65
N ILE A 214 -8.29 12.76 11.46
CA ILE A 214 -7.14 13.67 11.31
C ILE A 214 -7.50 15.13 11.52
N HIS A 215 -8.73 15.53 11.16
CA HIS A 215 -9.19 16.93 11.24
C HIS A 215 -10.21 17.14 12.36
N GLN A 216 -10.12 16.34 13.42
CA GLN A 216 -11.02 16.42 14.56
C GLN A 216 -11.02 17.85 15.13
N LYS A 217 -12.16 18.55 15.01
CA LYS A 217 -12.31 19.94 15.46
C LYS A 217 -12.74 20.06 16.93
N SER A 218 -13.24 18.97 17.52
CA SER A 218 -13.67 18.93 18.91
C SER A 218 -13.53 17.52 19.51
N ILE A 219 -13.09 17.47 20.76
CA ILE A 219 -12.92 16.24 21.55
C ILE A 219 -14.23 15.83 22.24
N SER A 220 -15.22 16.73 22.36
CA SER A 220 -16.44 16.51 23.12
C SER A 220 -17.51 15.66 22.42
N HIS A 221 -17.26 15.20 21.19
CA HIS A 221 -18.24 14.46 20.40
C HIS A 221 -17.77 13.03 20.15
N THR A 222 -18.30 12.07 20.92
CA THR A 222 -18.04 10.63 20.76
C THR A 222 -18.93 9.95 19.71
N GLU A 223 -19.86 10.70 19.10
CA GLU A 223 -20.86 10.15 18.18
C GLU A 223 -20.23 9.46 16.98
N PHE A 224 -19.11 9.99 16.46
CA PHE A 224 -18.45 9.40 15.30
C PHE A 224 -17.86 8.01 15.62
N TYR A 225 -17.49 7.72 16.87
CA TYR A 225 -17.03 6.38 17.26
C TYR A 225 -18.12 5.31 17.15
N LYS A 226 -19.41 5.68 17.25
CA LYS A 226 -20.51 4.71 17.20
C LYS A 226 -20.57 3.97 15.87
N VAL A 227 -20.12 4.60 14.78
CA VAL A 227 -20.10 3.93 13.47
C VAL A 227 -19.08 2.80 13.42
N TYR A 228 -18.05 2.83 14.27
CA TYR A 228 -17.00 1.81 14.32
C TYR A 228 -17.50 0.50 14.94
N PHE A 229 -18.60 0.51 15.69
CA PHE A 229 -19.19 -0.70 16.25
C PHE A 229 -20.14 -1.43 15.27
N LYS A 230 -20.40 -0.85 14.08
CA LYS A 230 -21.21 -1.51 13.05
C LYS A 230 -20.36 -2.55 12.31
N PRO A 231 -20.90 -3.74 11.97
CA PRO A 231 -20.15 -4.75 11.22
C PRO A 231 -19.56 -4.26 9.89
N SER A 232 -20.21 -3.26 9.26
CA SER A 232 -19.74 -2.64 8.02
C SER A 232 -18.37 -1.97 8.14
N ILE A 233 -17.90 -1.62 9.34
CA ILE A 233 -16.58 -1.01 9.55
C ILE A 233 -15.46 -1.88 8.99
N PHE A 234 -15.59 -3.21 9.08
CA PHE A 234 -14.57 -4.14 8.60
C PHE A 234 -14.48 -4.14 7.08
N SER A 235 -15.61 -3.91 6.38
CA SER A 235 -15.62 -3.73 4.93
C SER A 235 -15.04 -2.38 4.52
N VAL A 236 -15.27 -1.33 5.31
CA VAL A 236 -14.60 -0.02 5.13
C VAL A 236 -13.09 -0.15 5.24
N CYS A 237 -12.59 -0.84 6.27
CA CYS A 237 -11.15 -1.06 6.45
C CYS A 237 -10.53 -1.96 5.37
N ARG A 238 -11.34 -2.80 4.71
CA ARG A 238 -10.87 -3.70 3.62
C ARG A 238 -10.84 -3.03 2.25
N SER A 239 -11.58 -1.94 2.05
CA SER A 239 -11.69 -1.28 0.74
C SER A 239 -10.36 -0.82 0.10
N PRO A 240 -9.27 -0.50 0.84
CA PRO A 240 -7.97 -0.25 0.22
C PRO A 240 -7.47 -1.39 -0.65
N VAL A 241 -7.60 -2.63 -0.17
CA VAL A 241 -7.19 -3.82 -0.92
C VAL A 241 -8.08 -4.00 -2.14
N GLU A 242 -9.40 -3.86 -1.98
CA GLU A 242 -10.36 -4.00 -3.09
C GLU A 242 -10.10 -2.99 -4.21
N LEU A 243 -9.74 -1.76 -3.86
CA LEU A 243 -9.41 -0.71 -4.82
C LEU A 243 -8.13 -1.02 -5.59
N ILE A 244 -7.07 -1.44 -4.90
CA ILE A 244 -5.80 -1.79 -5.56
C ILE A 244 -5.99 -3.03 -6.45
N THR A 245 -6.71 -4.05 -5.97
CA THR A 245 -7.07 -5.25 -6.74
C THR A 245 -7.80 -4.88 -8.04
N PHE A 246 -8.75 -3.96 -8.00
CA PHE A 246 -9.47 -3.52 -9.20
C PHE A 246 -8.53 -3.01 -10.31
N PHE A 247 -7.50 -2.24 -9.96
CA PHE A 247 -6.52 -1.75 -10.95
C PHE A 247 -5.60 -2.86 -11.45
N HIS A 248 -5.19 -3.79 -10.57
CA HIS A 248 -4.46 -4.99 -10.98
C HIS A 248 -5.26 -5.82 -11.99
N ASP A 249 -6.51 -6.14 -11.68
CA ASP A 249 -7.37 -6.97 -12.52
C ASP A 249 -7.60 -6.31 -13.89
N SER A 250 -7.78 -4.99 -13.90
CA SER A 250 -7.96 -4.22 -15.15
C SER A 250 -6.71 -4.21 -16.04
N HIS A 251 -5.52 -4.56 -15.51
CA HIS A 251 -4.24 -4.59 -16.24
C HIS A 251 -3.66 -6.00 -16.40
N ALA A 252 -4.39 -7.03 -15.97
CA ALA A 252 -3.88 -8.40 -15.95
C ALA A 252 -3.46 -8.88 -17.34
N GLU A 253 -4.21 -8.52 -18.39
CA GLU A 253 -3.94 -8.95 -19.77
C GLU A 253 -2.72 -8.28 -20.40
N GLU A 254 -2.39 -7.04 -19.99
CA GLU A 254 -1.23 -6.34 -20.53
C GLU A 254 0.09 -6.84 -19.93
N ASN A 255 0.02 -7.64 -18.85
CA ASN A 255 1.16 -8.16 -18.09
C ASN A 255 2.18 -7.08 -17.68
N LYS A 256 1.74 -5.81 -17.69
CA LYS A 256 2.48 -4.62 -17.27
C LYS A 256 2.10 -4.34 -15.82
N THR A 257 2.58 -5.16 -14.90
CA THR A 257 2.50 -4.78 -13.49
C THR A 257 3.44 -3.60 -13.26
N ASN A 258 2.92 -2.47 -12.77
CA ASN A 258 3.79 -1.42 -12.27
C ASN A 258 4.65 -2.02 -11.13
N PRO A 259 5.99 -2.01 -11.21
CA PRO A 259 6.86 -2.62 -10.19
C PRO A 259 6.69 -2.00 -8.80
N LEU A 260 6.08 -0.81 -8.73
CA LEU A 260 5.76 -0.11 -7.49
C LEU A 260 4.48 -0.62 -6.84
N TRP A 261 3.63 -1.37 -7.55
CA TRP A 261 2.42 -1.94 -6.97
C TRP A 261 2.74 -3.09 -6.01
N PRO A 262 2.02 -3.19 -4.88
CA PRO A 262 2.32 -4.19 -3.85
C PRO A 262 2.04 -5.61 -4.34
N TRP A 263 2.57 -6.60 -3.62
CA TRP A 263 2.08 -7.96 -3.72
C TRP A 263 0.70 -8.05 -3.06
N LEU A 264 -0.27 -8.63 -3.76
CA LEU A 264 -1.57 -8.98 -3.20
C LEU A 264 -1.83 -10.48 -3.45
N GLU A 265 -2.57 -11.10 -2.54
CA GLU A 265 -2.95 -12.51 -2.66
C GLU A 265 -3.68 -12.75 -3.99
N GLY A 266 -3.21 -13.73 -4.75
CA GLY A 266 -3.73 -14.03 -6.09
C GLY A 266 -3.21 -13.13 -7.22
N LEU A 267 -2.39 -12.11 -6.92
CA LEU A 267 -1.86 -11.12 -7.88
C LEU A 267 -0.32 -11.08 -7.84
N GLU A 268 0.28 -12.24 -8.00
CA GLU A 268 1.72 -12.50 -7.82
C GLU A 268 2.52 -12.47 -9.13
N THR A 269 2.02 -11.76 -10.13
CA THR A 269 2.76 -11.56 -11.39
C THR A 269 3.95 -10.62 -11.18
N LEU A 270 5.04 -10.97 -11.86
CA LEU A 270 6.31 -10.25 -11.83
C LEU A 270 6.44 -9.31 -13.05
N PRO A 271 6.93 -8.08 -12.87
CA PRO A 271 7.18 -7.16 -13.97
C PRO A 271 8.31 -7.69 -14.87
N ILE A 272 8.06 -7.66 -16.18
CA ILE A 272 9.03 -8.06 -17.20
C ILE A 272 9.43 -6.84 -18.04
N ASN A 273 10.72 -6.52 -18.02
CA ASN A 273 11.32 -5.52 -18.89
C ASN A 273 12.02 -6.23 -20.07
N ARG A 274 11.51 -6.02 -21.29
CA ARG A 274 12.06 -6.60 -22.53
C ARG A 274 13.10 -5.72 -23.23
N GLU A 275 13.33 -4.50 -22.73
CA GLU A 275 14.33 -3.56 -23.25
C GLU A 275 15.62 -3.62 -22.42
N TYR A 276 16.08 -4.85 -22.12
CA TYR A 276 17.28 -5.04 -21.34
C TYR A 276 18.53 -4.56 -22.11
N ASP A 277 19.23 -3.59 -21.53
CA ASP A 277 20.53 -3.11 -21.99
C ASP A 277 21.60 -3.43 -20.95
N SER A 278 22.40 -4.46 -21.23
CA SER A 278 23.48 -4.91 -20.33
C SER A 278 24.53 -3.84 -20.03
N SER A 279 24.69 -2.83 -20.89
CA SER A 279 25.65 -1.73 -20.67
C SER A 279 25.25 -0.83 -19.50
N LYS A 280 23.99 -0.89 -19.06
CA LYS A 280 23.46 -0.15 -17.90
C LYS A 280 23.72 -0.84 -16.56
N PHE A 281 24.35 -2.02 -16.56
CA PHE A 281 24.57 -2.84 -15.36
C PHE A 281 26.05 -3.15 -15.15
N GLU A 282 26.48 -3.16 -13.90
CA GLU A 282 27.83 -3.55 -13.49
C GLU A 282 27.74 -4.67 -12.43
N VAL A 283 28.41 -5.80 -12.67
CA VAL A 283 28.50 -6.88 -11.68
C VAL A 283 29.59 -6.54 -10.67
N ILE A 284 29.17 -6.11 -9.49
CA ILE A 284 30.09 -5.67 -8.42
C ILE A 284 30.47 -6.78 -7.43
N GLY A 285 29.90 -7.99 -7.52
CA GLY A 285 30.18 -9.06 -6.56
C GLY A 285 29.32 -10.31 -6.73
N ASN A 286 29.44 -11.25 -5.79
CA ASN A 286 28.55 -12.41 -5.68
C ASN A 286 28.26 -12.78 -4.22
N MET A 287 27.26 -13.64 -4.00
CA MET A 287 26.80 -14.02 -2.65
C MET A 287 27.85 -14.76 -1.82
N TYR A 288 28.83 -15.40 -2.44
CA TYR A 288 29.84 -16.21 -1.76
C TYR A 288 31.09 -15.41 -1.41
N GLU A 289 31.56 -14.56 -2.34
CA GLU A 289 32.78 -13.78 -2.22
C GLU A 289 32.53 -12.34 -1.71
N GLY A 290 31.27 -11.89 -1.73
CA GLY A 290 30.87 -10.54 -1.37
C GLY A 290 31.07 -9.52 -2.50
N ILE A 291 30.97 -8.24 -2.15
CA ILE A 291 31.16 -7.11 -3.08
C ILE A 291 32.67 -6.88 -3.27
N LYS A 292 33.11 -6.88 -4.54
CA LYS A 292 34.46 -6.52 -4.96
C LYS A 292 34.73 -5.06 -4.57
N LYS A 293 35.82 -4.84 -3.82
CA LYS A 293 36.24 -3.51 -3.35
C LYS A 293 37.05 -2.75 -4.39
#